data_AF-A0A6L9IVW1-F1
#
_entry.id   AF-A0A6L9IVW1-F1
#
_cell.length_a   1.000
_cell.length_b   1.000
_cell.length_c   1.000
_cell.angle_alpha   90.00
_cell.angle_beta   90.00
_cell.angle_gamma   90.00
#
_symmetry.space_group_name_H-M   'P 1'
#
loop_
_entity.id
_entity.type
_entity.pdbx_description
1 polymer ?
#
loop_
_entity_poly.entity_id
_entity_poly.type
_entity_poly.pdbx_seq_one_letter_code
_entity_poly.pdbx_strand_id
1 'polypeptide(L)'
;DAAPQDLAAQFASLRAASLELLQTVTAADLDRTARHAVLGLVSLSNLLHEWAGHDLMHTVQAEQALMQPFIAGCGAWLPFFAQHIIAHP
;
A
#
# COMPACT_ATOMS: atom_id res chain seq x y z
N ASP A 1 7.34 21.10 2.76
CA ASP A 1 7.00 19.66 2.93
C ASP A 1 8.12 18.93 3.65
N ALA A 2 7.77 17.86 4.37
CA ALA A 2 8.77 17.00 5.02
C ALA A 2 9.59 16.24 3.97
N ALA A 3 10.87 15.96 4.24
CA ALA A 3 11.68 15.21 3.30
C ALA A 3 11.21 13.74 3.22
N PRO A 4 11.36 13.06 2.07
CA PRO A 4 10.96 11.66 1.92
C PRO A 4 11.57 10.74 2.98
N GLN A 5 12.83 10.97 3.35
CA GLN A 5 13.49 10.22 4.43
C GLN A 5 12.82 10.42 5.81
N ASP A 6 12.33 11.62 6.11
CA ASP A 6 11.66 11.91 7.37
C ASP A 6 10.30 11.21 7.43
N LEU A 7 9.57 11.24 6.30
CA LEU A 7 8.29 10.53 6.15
C LEU A 7 8.47 9.01 6.25
N ALA A 8 9.52 8.46 5.64
CA ALA A 8 9.84 7.04 5.74
C ALA A 8 10.19 6.61 7.17
N ALA A 9 10.96 7.43 7.89
CA ALA A 9 11.28 7.19 9.30
C ALA A 9 10.03 7.26 10.18
N GLN A 10 9.14 8.24 9.94
CA GLN A 10 7.86 8.35 10.64
C GLN A 10 6.97 7.13 10.37
N PHE A 11 6.86 6.70 9.10
CA PHE A 11 6.11 5.50 8.74
C PHE A 11 6.65 4.25 9.44
N ALA A 12 7.97 4.06 9.47
CA ALA A 12 8.59 2.92 10.15
C ALA A 12 8.27 2.89 11.65
N SER A 13 8.31 4.05 12.32
CA SER A 13 7.95 4.17 13.73
C SER A 13 6.47 3.84 13.98
N LEU A 14 5.57 4.39 13.17
CA LEU A 14 4.12 4.12 13.27
C LEU A 14 3.80 2.65 12.97
N ARG A 15 4.50 2.05 12.00
CA ARG A 15 4.34 0.64 11.68
C ARG A 15 4.74 -0.27 12.84
N ALA A 16 5.89 0.00 13.46
CA ALA A 16 6.34 -0.78 14.62
C ALA A 16 5.29 -0.77 15.74
N ALA A 17 4.79 0.43 16.11
CA ALA A 17 3.75 0.57 17.12
C ALA A 17 2.43 -0.15 16.73
N SER A 18 2.05 -0.09 15.45
CA SER A 18 0.85 -0.77 14.95
C SER A 18 0.98 -2.29 15.02
N LEU A 19 2.17 -2.84 14.74
CA LEU A 19 2.43 -4.27 14.83
C LEU A 19 2.49 -4.76 16.29
N GLU A 20 3.01 -3.95 17.21
CA GLU A 20 2.94 -4.25 18.65
C GLU A 20 1.49 -4.35 19.13
N LEU A 21 0.61 -3.44 18.68
CA LEU A 21 -0.82 -3.53 18.97
C LEU A 21 -1.45 -4.76 18.31
N LEU A 22 -1.08 -5.07 17.07
CA LEU A 22 -1.62 -6.24 16.37
C LEU A 22 -1.28 -7.56 17.07
N GLN A 23 -0.14 -7.64 17.79
CA GLN A 23 0.21 -8.82 18.58
C GLN A 23 -0.77 -9.11 19.72
N THR A 24 -1.58 -8.14 20.15
CA THR A 24 -2.61 -8.36 21.16
C THR A 24 -3.93 -8.91 20.58
N VAL A 25 -4.07 -8.95 19.26
CA VAL A 25 -5.27 -9.43 18.56
C VAL A 25 -5.29 -10.95 18.56
N THR A 26 -6.42 -11.53 18.94
CA THR A 26 -6.63 -12.98 18.94
C THR A 26 -7.49 -13.42 17.76
N ALA A 27 -7.53 -14.72 17.47
CA ALA A 27 -8.43 -15.28 16.45
C ALA A 27 -9.91 -14.94 16.72
N ALA A 28 -10.31 -14.85 17.99
CA ALA A 28 -11.68 -14.48 18.38
C ALA A 28 -12.03 -13.02 18.07
N ASP A 29 -11.03 -12.14 17.97
CA ASP A 29 -11.26 -10.74 17.61
C ASP A 29 -11.54 -10.56 16.11
N LEU A 30 -11.15 -11.51 15.27
CA LEU A 30 -11.24 -11.38 13.80
C LEU A 30 -12.68 -11.24 13.29
N ASP A 31 -13.65 -11.80 14.02
CA ASP A 31 -15.07 -11.75 13.69
C ASP A 31 -15.75 -10.45 14.18
N ARG A 32 -15.06 -9.63 14.97
CA ARG A 32 -15.60 -8.34 15.43
C ARG A 32 -15.83 -7.42 14.23
N THR A 33 -17.00 -6.81 14.18
CA THR A 33 -17.42 -5.96 13.06
C THR A 33 -17.50 -4.49 13.42
N ALA A 34 -17.20 -3.62 12.45
CA ALA A 34 -17.45 -2.19 12.50
C ALA A 34 -18.20 -1.73 11.23
N ARG A 35 -18.83 -0.55 11.28
CA ARG A 35 -19.51 0.03 10.12
C ARG A 35 -18.58 1.02 9.40
N HIS A 36 -18.10 0.61 8.23
CA HIS A 36 -17.42 1.49 7.28
C HIS A 36 -18.43 2.43 6.59
N ALA A 37 -18.04 3.69 6.36
CA ALA A 37 -18.94 4.73 5.85
C ALA A 37 -19.53 4.39 4.46
N VAL A 38 -18.75 3.72 3.61
CA VAL A 38 -19.14 3.36 2.23
C VAL A 38 -19.51 1.89 2.08
N LEU A 39 -18.85 1.00 2.82
CA LEU A 39 -18.92 -0.45 2.59
C LEU A 39 -19.94 -1.14 3.52
N GLY A 40 -20.49 -0.43 4.50
CA GLY A 40 -21.37 -1.03 5.50
C GLY A 40 -20.58 -1.83 6.53
N LEU A 41 -21.11 -3.01 6.94
CA LEU A 41 -20.45 -3.83 7.95
C LEU A 41 -19.23 -4.55 7.37
N VAL A 42 -18.09 -4.42 8.04
CA VAL A 42 -16.83 -5.11 7.73
C VAL A 42 -16.26 -5.72 9.01
N SER A 43 -15.56 -6.86 8.90
CA SER A 43 -14.89 -7.49 10.04
C SER A 43 -13.45 -7.00 10.20
N LEU A 44 -12.86 -7.20 11.38
CA LEU A 44 -11.43 -7.00 11.59
C LEU A 44 -10.60 -7.86 10.64
N SER A 45 -11.03 -9.10 10.36
CA SER A 45 -10.39 -9.95 9.34
C SER A 45 -10.34 -9.27 7.96
N ASN A 46 -11.44 -8.64 7.52
CA ASN A 46 -11.44 -7.92 6.23
C ASN A 46 -10.44 -6.76 6.23
N LEU A 47 -10.40 -5.96 7.30
CA LEU A 47 -9.49 -4.84 7.44
C LEU A 47 -8.02 -5.29 7.40
N LEU A 48 -7.66 -6.39 8.08
CA LEU A 48 -6.27 -6.86 8.10
C LEU A 48 -5.81 -7.38 6.73
N HIS A 49 -6.69 -8.05 5.97
CA HIS A 49 -6.39 -8.45 4.60
C HIS A 49 -6.21 -7.24 3.69
N GLU A 50 -7.08 -6.23 3.83
CA GLU A 50 -6.98 -4.99 3.09
C GLU A 50 -5.68 -4.25 3.41
N TRP A 51 -5.32 -4.11 4.69
CA TRP A 51 -4.11 -3.42 5.11
C TRP A 51 -2.84 -4.08 4.55
N ALA A 52 -2.74 -5.41 4.62
CA ALA A 52 -1.61 -6.14 4.01
C ALA A 52 -1.57 -5.98 2.48
N GLY A 53 -2.73 -6.05 1.82
CA GLY A 53 -2.82 -5.85 0.37
C GLY A 53 -2.49 -4.42 -0.05
N HIS A 54 -2.88 -3.43 0.75
CA HIS A 54 -2.60 -2.02 0.56
C HIS A 54 -1.09 -1.72 0.60
N ASP A 55 -0.37 -2.30 1.57
CA ASP A 55 1.09 -2.19 1.63
C ASP A 55 1.77 -2.73 0.36
N LEU A 56 1.36 -3.90 -0.12
CA LEU A 56 1.89 -4.50 -1.35
C LEU A 56 1.53 -3.69 -2.59
N MET A 57 0.34 -3.09 -2.62
CA MET A 57 -0.04 -2.23 -3.74
C MET A 57 0.85 -0.99 -3.83
N HIS A 58 1.30 -0.44 -2.70
CA HIS A 58 2.24 0.66 -2.70
C HIS A 58 3.65 0.26 -3.17
N THR A 59 4.09 -0.99 -2.97
CA THR A 59 5.35 -1.44 -3.57
C THR A 59 5.24 -1.53 -5.10
N VAL A 60 4.11 -2.02 -5.61
CA VAL A 60 3.82 -2.00 -7.05
C VAL A 60 3.81 -0.57 -7.59
N GLN A 61 3.17 0.37 -6.89
CA GLN A 61 3.16 1.78 -7.27
C GLN A 61 4.57 2.38 -7.30
N ALA A 62 5.41 2.05 -6.32
CA ALA A 62 6.79 2.51 -6.27
C ALA A 62 7.61 1.96 -7.44
N GLU A 63 7.48 0.67 -7.75
CA GLU A 63 8.12 0.04 -8.92
C GLU A 63 7.67 0.72 -10.22
N GLN A 64 6.37 0.96 -10.40
CA GLN A 64 5.86 1.67 -11.56
C GLN A 64 6.45 3.08 -11.67
N ALA A 65 6.51 3.84 -10.58
CA ALA A 65 7.11 5.18 -10.58
C ALA A 65 8.60 5.16 -10.95
N LEU A 66 9.37 4.21 -10.40
CA LEU A 66 10.79 4.04 -10.69
C LEU A 66 11.05 3.68 -12.15
N MET A 67 10.13 2.94 -12.80
CA MET A 67 10.28 2.54 -14.20
C MET A 67 10.09 3.70 -15.19
N GLN A 68 9.37 4.78 -14.85
CA GLN A 68 8.96 5.79 -15.83
C GLN A 68 10.12 6.44 -16.62
N PRO A 69 11.24 6.86 -16.00
CA PRO A 69 12.36 7.44 -16.75
C PRO A 69 13.01 6.46 -17.73
N PHE A 70 13.01 5.17 -17.40
CA PHE A 70 13.55 4.11 -18.27
C PHE A 70 12.60 3.80 -19.42
N ILE A 71 11.30 3.75 -19.15
CA ILE A 71 10.26 3.60 -20.17
C ILE A 71 10.33 4.76 -21.18
N ALA A 72 10.52 5.99 -20.71
CA ALA A 72 10.68 7.15 -21.60
C ALA A 72 11.90 7.02 -22.54
N GLY A 73 12.95 6.31 -22.10
CA GLY A 73 14.19 6.11 -22.85
C GLY A 73 14.28 4.80 -23.64
N CYS A 74 13.28 3.90 -23.58
CA CYS A 74 13.44 2.54 -24.12
C CYS A 74 13.13 2.38 -25.62
N GLY A 75 12.71 3.45 -26.31
CA GLY A 75 12.52 3.46 -27.76
C GLY A 75 11.56 2.38 -28.26
N ALA A 76 11.98 1.54 -29.21
CA ALA A 76 11.15 0.52 -29.82
C ALA A 76 10.70 -0.60 -28.85
N TRP A 77 11.28 -0.69 -27.65
CA TRP A 77 10.85 -1.65 -26.63
C TRP A 77 9.63 -1.19 -25.83
N LEU A 78 9.10 0.02 -26.07
CA LEU A 78 7.92 0.56 -25.38
C LEU A 78 6.72 -0.41 -25.29
N PRO A 79 6.36 -1.21 -26.32
CA PRO A 79 5.23 -2.13 -26.22
C PRO A 79 5.34 -3.16 -25.09
N PHE A 80 6.57 -3.50 -24.65
CA PHE A 80 6.78 -4.42 -23.53
C PHE A 80 6.49 -3.80 -22.16
N PHE A 81 6.35 -2.47 -22.08
CA PHE A 81 6.07 -1.73 -20.85
C PHE A 81 4.68 -1.09 -20.83
N ALA A 82 3.81 -1.39 -21.80
CA ALA A 82 2.53 -0.69 -21.97
C ALA A 82 1.65 -0.67 -20.70
N GLN A 83 1.60 -1.77 -19.95
CA GLN A 83 0.83 -1.89 -18.70
C GLN A 83 1.40 -1.09 -17.52
N HIS A 84 2.63 -0.59 -17.64
CA HIS A 84 3.34 0.14 -16.60
C HIS A 84 3.44 1.64 -16.90
N ILE A 85 2.92 2.10 -18.05
CA ILE A 85 2.88 3.52 -18.38
C ILE A 85 1.86 4.20 -17.46
N ILE A 86 2.33 5.13 -16.63
CA ILE A 86 1.45 5.97 -15.83
C ILE A 86 1.06 7.15 -16.73
N ALA A 87 -0.21 7.24 -17.12
CA ALA A 87 -0.72 8.42 -17.83
C ALA A 87 -0.55 9.65 -16.92
N HIS A 88 0.11 10.69 -17.43
CA HIS A 88 0.07 11.99 -16.77
C HIS A 88 -1.39 12.50 -16.79
N PRO A 89 -1.94 12.96 -15.66
CA PRO A 89 -3.19 13.72 -15.68
C PRO A 89 -3.05 15.00 -16.52
#